data_AF-A0A924S3W2-F1
#
_entry.id   AF-A0A924S3W2-F1
#
_cell.length_a   1.000
_cell.length_b   1.000
_cell.length_c   1.000
_cell.angle_alpha   90.00
_cell.angle_beta   90.00
_cell.angle_gamma   90.00
#
_symmetry.space_group_name_H-M   'P 1'
#
loop_
_entity.id
_entity.type
_entity.pdbx_description
1 polymer ?
#
loop_
_entity_poly.entity_id
_entity_poly.type
_entity_poly.pdbx_seq_one_letter_code
_entity_poly.pdbx_strand_id
1 'polypeptide(L)'
;LKKQSNFAGLHYFNPVALMPLVEIVRHDFMAPEMERRLAAFCRAIDKLPVPEAGTPGFLVNRILAPYMQEAILCYGEGIPGAVIDKAALKFGMPMGPIELVDTVGLDVAASVGKIMADFHGQVLPDGFNVEPGKRGKKDGQGLYKWENDRAVKPPVPDNYQAPADLEDRLVLSMLNEAVSCLHDGVVADADLLDAGVIFGTGFAPFRGGPIQYIRSVGAAPLKAKLELLASRYGSRFAPRPGWDAL
;
A
#
# COMPACT_ATOMS: atom_id res chain seq x y z
N LEU A 1 -12.99 -27.96 -3.62
CA LEU A 1 -14.15 -27.45 -4.39
C LEU A 1 -14.37 -28.34 -5.62
N LYS A 2 -15.61 -28.73 -5.95
CA LYS A 2 -15.90 -29.69 -7.03
C LYS A 2 -15.75 -29.13 -8.45
N LYS A 3 -15.84 -27.81 -8.64
CA LYS A 3 -15.62 -27.11 -9.92
C LYS A 3 -14.78 -25.86 -9.68
N GLN A 4 -13.45 -26.00 -9.74
CA GLN A 4 -12.52 -24.89 -9.48
C GLN A 4 -12.66 -23.76 -10.50
N SER A 5 -13.09 -24.05 -11.72
CA SER A 5 -13.31 -23.03 -12.77
C SER A 5 -14.39 -22.01 -12.47
N ASN A 6 -15.26 -22.29 -11.49
CA ASN A 6 -16.30 -21.36 -11.04
C ASN A 6 -15.95 -20.67 -9.71
N PHE A 7 -14.76 -20.90 -9.18
CA PHE A 7 -14.26 -20.24 -7.98
C PHE A 7 -13.45 -19.01 -8.41
N ALA A 8 -13.53 -17.94 -7.62
CA ALA A 8 -12.80 -16.69 -7.83
C ALA A 8 -12.79 -15.88 -6.53
N GLY A 9 -11.83 -14.96 -6.40
CA GLY A 9 -11.83 -13.97 -5.33
C GLY A 9 -12.53 -12.69 -5.77
N LEU A 10 -13.35 -12.13 -4.88
CA LEU A 10 -13.83 -10.74 -4.95
C LEU A 10 -13.38 -10.04 -3.67
N HIS A 11 -12.41 -9.13 -3.79
CA HIS A 11 -11.88 -8.41 -2.64
C HIS A 11 -12.45 -6.98 -2.61
N TYR A 12 -13.20 -6.70 -1.55
CA TYR A 12 -13.80 -5.39 -1.28
C TYR A 12 -12.98 -4.61 -0.26
N PHE A 13 -13.05 -3.28 -0.33
CA PHE A 13 -12.37 -2.38 0.59
C PHE A 13 -13.36 -1.77 1.59
N ASN A 14 -12.95 -1.67 2.85
CA ASN A 14 -13.76 -1.10 3.93
C ASN A 14 -13.66 0.44 3.92
N PRO A 15 -14.77 1.20 4.01
CA PRO A 15 -16.17 0.76 3.98
C PRO A 15 -16.67 0.37 2.60
N VAL A 16 -17.28 -0.82 2.50
CA VAL A 16 -17.74 -1.40 1.21
C VAL A 16 -18.71 -0.48 0.48
N ALA A 17 -19.55 0.26 1.20
CA ALA A 17 -20.49 1.21 0.60
C ALA A 17 -19.80 2.42 -0.05
N LEU A 18 -18.64 2.85 0.47
CA LEU A 18 -17.94 4.07 0.05
C LEU A 18 -16.81 3.79 -0.94
N MET A 19 -16.12 2.66 -0.80
CA MET A 19 -14.95 2.35 -1.62
C MET A 19 -15.38 1.88 -3.01
N PRO A 20 -14.94 2.52 -4.11
CA PRO A 20 -15.42 2.20 -5.45
C PRO A 20 -14.77 0.94 -6.03
N LEU A 21 -13.56 0.57 -5.58
CA LEU A 21 -12.79 -0.54 -6.12
C LEU A 21 -13.29 -1.91 -5.63
N VAL A 22 -13.27 -2.90 -6.52
CA VAL A 22 -13.32 -4.32 -6.19
C VAL A 22 -12.26 -5.06 -7.02
N GLU A 23 -11.34 -5.76 -6.36
CA GLU A 23 -10.36 -6.60 -7.05
C GLU A 23 -10.96 -7.98 -7.38
N ILE A 24 -10.78 -8.42 -8.63
CA ILE A 24 -11.18 -9.75 -9.11
C ILE A 24 -9.93 -10.62 -9.19
N VAL A 25 -9.73 -11.45 -8.17
CA VAL A 25 -8.53 -12.26 -8.01
C VAL A 25 -8.64 -13.53 -8.85
N ARG A 26 -7.75 -13.67 -9.84
CA ARG A 26 -7.66 -14.84 -10.71
C ARG A 26 -6.77 -15.93 -10.08
N HIS A 27 -7.09 -17.18 -10.41
CA HIS A 27 -6.22 -18.32 -10.19
C HIS A 27 -6.18 -19.18 -11.46
N ASP A 28 -5.19 -20.06 -11.58
CA ASP A 28 -4.83 -20.79 -12.82
C ASP A 28 -5.96 -21.63 -13.43
N PHE A 29 -6.98 -21.97 -12.64
CA PHE A 29 -8.10 -22.81 -13.06
C PHE A 29 -9.38 -22.03 -13.35
N MET A 30 -9.41 -20.72 -13.09
CA MET A 30 -10.60 -19.88 -13.25
C MET A 30 -10.98 -19.76 -14.74
N ALA A 31 -12.25 -19.97 -15.07
CA ALA A 31 -12.70 -19.81 -16.45
C ALA A 31 -12.70 -18.32 -16.86
N PRO A 32 -12.24 -17.95 -18.07
CA PRO A 32 -12.27 -16.56 -18.54
C PRO A 32 -13.67 -15.93 -18.54
N GLU A 33 -14.73 -16.74 -18.70
CA GLU A 33 -16.11 -16.28 -18.58
C GLU A 33 -16.46 -15.81 -17.16
N MET A 34 -15.86 -16.42 -16.14
CA MET A 34 -16.12 -16.06 -14.75
C MET A 34 -15.64 -14.63 -14.47
N GLU A 35 -14.49 -14.23 -15.01
CA GLU A 35 -13.97 -12.87 -14.88
C GLU A 35 -14.96 -11.85 -15.45
N ARG A 36 -15.46 -12.10 -16.67
CA ARG A 36 -16.45 -11.22 -17.31
C ARG A 36 -17.75 -11.12 -16.50
N ARG A 37 -18.21 -12.23 -15.94
CA ARG A 37 -19.42 -12.27 -15.10
C ARG A 37 -19.24 -11.47 -13.81
N LEU A 38 -18.09 -11.62 -13.15
CA LEU A 38 -17.76 -10.88 -11.94
C LEU A 38 -17.58 -9.39 -12.21
N ALA A 39 -16.93 -9.03 -13.32
CA ALA A 39 -16.81 -7.64 -13.75
C ALA A 39 -18.18 -7.01 -14.04
N ALA A 40 -19.08 -7.74 -14.72
CA ALA A 40 -20.45 -7.30 -14.95
C ALA A 40 -21.22 -7.12 -13.63
N PHE A 41 -21.06 -8.04 -12.67
CA PHE A 41 -21.64 -7.93 -11.34
C PHE A 41 -21.14 -6.70 -10.59
N CYS A 42 -19.82 -6.46 -10.55
CA CYS A 42 -19.23 -5.28 -9.89
C CYS A 42 -19.79 -3.99 -10.49
N ARG A 43 -19.86 -3.88 -11.82
CA ARG A 43 -20.44 -2.71 -12.48
C ARG A 43 -21.91 -2.52 -12.15
N ALA A 44 -22.68 -3.60 -12.02
CA ALA A 44 -24.11 -3.53 -11.67
C ALA A 44 -24.36 -3.04 -10.23
N ILE A 45 -23.35 -3.05 -9.37
CA ILE A 45 -23.40 -2.49 -8.00
C ILE A 45 -22.54 -1.22 -7.85
N ASP A 46 -22.31 -0.51 -8.96
CA ASP A 46 -21.55 0.74 -9.03
C ASP A 46 -20.12 0.63 -8.48
N LYS A 47 -19.49 -0.53 -8.68
CA LYS A 47 -18.08 -0.77 -8.36
C LYS A 47 -17.22 -0.83 -9.62
N LEU A 48 -15.98 -0.39 -9.48
CA LEU A 48 -14.92 -0.51 -10.47
C LEU A 48 -14.22 -1.87 -10.29
N PRO A 49 -14.44 -2.84 -11.22
CA PRO A 49 -13.72 -4.10 -11.17
C PRO A 49 -12.27 -3.94 -11.66
N VAL A 50 -11.32 -4.50 -10.92
CA VAL A 50 -9.92 -4.62 -11.33
C VAL A 50 -9.53 -6.10 -11.36
N PRO A 51 -9.49 -6.74 -12.54
CA PRO A 51 -8.98 -8.09 -12.69
C PRO A 51 -7.48 -8.15 -12.47
N GLU A 52 -7.03 -9.13 -11.68
CA GLU A 52 -5.63 -9.28 -11.31
C GLU A 52 -5.21 -10.75 -11.17
N ALA A 53 -3.92 -11.03 -11.22
CA ALA A 53 -3.37 -12.33 -10.89
C ALA A 53 -3.35 -12.57 -9.37
N GLY A 54 -3.58 -13.80 -8.94
CA GLY A 54 -3.50 -14.19 -7.54
C GLY A 54 -2.06 -14.18 -7.03
N THR A 55 -1.65 -13.08 -6.39
CA THR A 55 -0.38 -12.96 -5.66
C THR A 55 -0.61 -12.69 -4.18
N PRO A 56 0.35 -12.98 -3.28
CA PRO A 56 0.28 -12.49 -1.91
C PRO A 56 0.06 -10.97 -1.89
N GLY A 57 -0.99 -10.54 -1.18
CA GLY A 57 -1.38 -9.13 -1.11
C GLY A 57 -2.07 -8.57 -2.35
N PHE A 58 -2.34 -9.37 -3.39
CA PHE A 58 -3.07 -8.90 -4.59
C PHE A 58 -2.37 -7.70 -5.24
N LEU A 59 -3.10 -6.71 -5.76
CA LEU A 59 -2.52 -5.45 -6.23
C LEU A 59 -2.38 -4.44 -5.09
N VAL A 60 -3.50 -4.04 -4.47
CA VAL A 60 -3.53 -2.90 -3.55
C VAL A 60 -2.76 -3.19 -2.26
N ASN A 61 -3.02 -4.31 -1.60
CA ASN A 61 -2.34 -4.61 -0.33
C ASN A 61 -0.85 -4.89 -0.54
N ARG A 62 -0.48 -5.48 -1.68
CA ARG A 62 0.90 -5.71 -2.08
C ARG A 62 1.64 -4.39 -2.18
N ILE A 63 1.09 -3.42 -2.90
CA ILE A 63 1.66 -2.06 -3.08
C ILE A 63 1.66 -1.25 -1.78
N LEU A 64 0.61 -1.38 -0.96
CA LEU A 64 0.48 -0.61 0.29
C LEU A 64 1.38 -1.14 1.41
N ALA A 65 1.70 -2.43 1.43
CA ALA A 65 2.44 -3.04 2.53
C ALA A 65 3.86 -2.48 2.71
N PRO A 66 4.71 -2.31 1.67
CA PRO A 66 6.03 -1.68 1.82
C PRO A 66 5.96 -0.25 2.37
N TYR A 67 4.95 0.53 1.96
CA TYR A 67 4.72 1.88 2.44
C TYR A 67 4.40 1.93 3.94
N MET A 68 3.51 1.06 4.40
CA MET A 68 3.19 0.95 5.83
C MET A 68 4.37 0.42 6.64
N GLN A 69 5.08 -0.59 6.13
CA GLN A 69 6.26 -1.14 6.80
C GLN A 69 7.37 -0.09 6.94
N GLU A 70 7.63 0.69 5.89
CA GLU A 70 8.63 1.75 5.95
C GLU A 70 8.24 2.86 6.93
N ALA A 71 6.95 3.20 7.02
CA ALA A 71 6.46 4.15 8.02
C ALA A 71 6.67 3.64 9.46
N ILE A 72 6.44 2.35 9.72
CA ILE A 72 6.70 1.74 11.03
C ILE A 72 8.20 1.69 11.35
N LEU A 73 9.05 1.43 10.35
CA LEU A 73 10.51 1.52 10.53
C LEU A 73 10.94 2.95 10.87
N CYS A 74 10.46 3.96 10.12
CA CYS A 74 10.69 5.38 10.40
C CYS A 74 10.24 5.76 11.82
N TYR A 75 9.09 5.26 12.25
CA TYR A 75 8.58 5.49 13.60
C TYR A 75 9.47 4.85 14.66
N GLY A 76 9.92 3.61 14.43
CA GLY A 76 10.87 2.90 15.31
C GLY A 76 12.25 3.56 15.38
N GLU A 77 12.66 4.28 14.34
CA GLU A 77 13.87 5.13 14.32
C GLU A 77 13.70 6.44 15.12
N GLY A 78 12.52 6.69 15.71
CA GLY A 78 12.24 7.85 16.54
C GLY A 78 11.70 9.06 15.78
N ILE A 79 11.32 8.91 14.51
CA ILE A 79 10.65 9.98 13.76
C ILE A 79 9.21 10.10 14.29
N PRO A 80 8.77 11.28 14.78
CA PRO A 80 7.43 11.45 15.32
C PRO A 80 6.38 11.09 14.28
N GLY A 81 5.37 10.29 14.66
CA GLY A 81 4.34 9.85 13.72
C GLY A 81 3.66 10.99 12.98
N ALA A 82 3.42 12.12 13.66
CA ALA A 82 2.83 13.31 13.06
C ALA A 82 3.68 13.90 11.92
N VAL A 83 5.00 13.75 11.99
CA VAL A 83 5.93 14.16 10.93
C VAL A 83 5.86 13.21 9.74
N ILE A 84 5.80 11.90 10.00
CA ILE A 84 5.65 10.85 8.97
C ILE A 84 4.32 11.05 8.22
N ASP A 85 3.23 11.23 8.96
CA ASP A 85 1.91 11.52 8.40
C ASP A 85 1.91 12.80 7.55
N LYS A 86 2.53 13.87 8.07
CA LYS A 86 2.61 15.14 7.35
C LYS A 86 3.39 15.03 6.04
N ALA A 87 4.44 14.20 5.98
CA ALA A 87 5.18 13.96 4.74
C ALA A 87 4.29 13.28 3.69
N ALA A 88 3.53 12.25 4.06
CA ALA A 88 2.60 11.59 3.16
C ALA A 88 1.44 12.50 2.71
N LEU A 89 0.86 13.28 3.62
CA LEU A 89 -0.19 14.25 3.30
C LEU A 89 0.33 15.33 2.34
N LYS A 90 1.56 15.83 2.57
CA LYS A 90 2.21 16.79 1.67
C LYS A 90 2.43 16.21 0.27
N PHE A 91 2.79 14.94 0.17
CA PHE A 91 2.90 14.25 -1.12
C PHE A 91 1.55 14.21 -1.86
N GLY A 92 0.45 14.06 -1.12
CA GLY A 92 -0.92 14.07 -1.62
C GLY A 92 -1.76 12.87 -1.19
N MET A 93 -1.27 12.04 -0.26
CA MET A 93 -2.03 10.92 0.28
C MET A 93 -3.23 11.42 1.09
N PRO A 94 -4.36 10.69 1.13
CA PRO A 94 -5.56 11.12 1.85
C PRO A 94 -5.41 10.97 3.37
N MET A 95 -4.50 10.10 3.81
CA MET A 95 -4.24 9.79 5.21
C MET A 95 -2.75 9.48 5.38
N GLY A 96 -2.19 9.91 6.51
CA GLY A 96 -0.82 9.57 6.88
C GLY A 96 -0.69 8.09 7.25
N PRO A 97 0.48 7.45 7.02
CA PRO A 97 0.62 6.01 7.18
C PRO A 97 0.52 5.55 8.63
N ILE A 98 0.89 6.37 9.62
CA ILE A 98 0.78 6.00 11.03
C ILE A 98 -0.70 5.96 11.44
N GLU A 99 -1.45 7.00 11.05
CA GLU A 99 -2.89 7.04 11.25
C GLU A 99 -3.62 5.92 10.48
N LEU A 100 -3.16 5.61 9.27
CA LEU A 100 -3.73 4.53 8.44
C LEU A 100 -3.54 3.17 9.09
N VAL A 101 -2.34 2.85 9.57
CA VAL A 101 -2.05 1.57 10.24
C VAL A 101 -2.92 1.42 11.49
N ASP A 102 -3.07 2.46 12.30
CA ASP A 102 -3.96 2.45 13.46
C ASP A 102 -5.44 2.30 13.09
N THR A 103 -5.86 2.88 11.96
CA THR A 103 -7.25 2.79 11.47
C THR A 103 -7.58 1.39 10.96
N VAL A 104 -6.66 0.77 10.21
CA VAL A 104 -6.77 -0.63 9.76
C VAL A 104 -6.73 -1.58 10.97
N GLY A 105 -5.88 -1.26 11.93
CA GLY A 105 -5.60 -2.06 13.11
C GLY A 105 -4.22 -2.72 13.01
N LEU A 106 -3.41 -2.52 14.04
CA LEU A 106 -2.01 -2.99 14.05
C LEU A 106 -1.88 -4.51 13.97
N ASP A 107 -2.83 -5.26 14.53
CA ASP A 107 -2.87 -6.72 14.45
C ASP A 107 -3.15 -7.22 13.02
N VAL A 108 -4.06 -6.56 12.30
CA VAL A 108 -4.35 -6.85 10.89
C VAL A 108 -3.15 -6.47 10.03
N ALA A 109 -2.58 -5.29 10.25
CA ALA A 109 -1.41 -4.81 9.52
C ALA A 109 -0.18 -5.71 9.78
N ALA A 110 0.01 -6.21 11.01
CA ALA A 110 1.05 -7.18 11.33
C ALA A 110 0.85 -8.52 10.61
N SER A 111 -0.39 -9.03 10.55
CA SER A 111 -0.72 -10.28 9.87
C SER A 111 -0.45 -10.21 8.37
N VAL A 112 -0.94 -9.15 7.70
CA VAL A 112 -0.69 -8.93 6.27
C VAL A 112 0.79 -8.62 6.03
N GLY A 113 1.38 -7.78 6.87
CA GLY A 113 2.79 -7.42 6.82
C GLY A 113 3.71 -8.63 6.90
N LYS A 114 3.38 -9.63 7.73
CA LYS A 114 4.17 -10.87 7.84
C LYS A 114 4.15 -11.66 6.53
N ILE A 115 2.97 -11.82 5.92
CA ILE A 115 2.82 -12.49 4.62
C ILE A 115 3.66 -11.77 3.55
N MET A 116 3.59 -10.44 3.52
CA MET A 116 4.32 -9.63 2.54
C MET A 116 5.83 -9.62 2.79
N ALA A 117 6.27 -9.56 4.05
CA ALA A 117 7.67 -9.66 4.42
C ALA A 117 8.23 -11.02 3.97
N ASP A 118 7.54 -12.12 4.26
CA ASP A 118 7.96 -13.47 3.84
C ASP A 118 8.00 -13.58 2.30
N PHE A 119 7.01 -13.02 1.60
CA PHE A 119 6.97 -12.98 0.13
C PHE A 119 8.17 -12.22 -0.47
N HIS A 120 8.67 -11.19 0.21
CA HIS A 120 9.84 -10.43 -0.22
C HIS A 120 11.17 -10.91 0.38
N GLY A 121 11.18 -11.99 1.17
CA GLY A 121 12.36 -12.46 1.88
C GLY A 121 12.87 -11.45 2.93
N GLN A 122 11.97 -10.68 3.52
CA GLN A 122 12.22 -9.66 4.53
C GLN A 122 11.66 -10.08 5.88
N VAL A 123 11.97 -9.31 6.93
CA VAL A 123 11.43 -9.50 8.28
C VAL A 123 10.43 -8.39 8.57
N LEU A 124 9.30 -8.74 9.18
CA LEU A 124 8.32 -7.76 9.64
C LEU A 124 8.99 -6.81 10.65
N PRO A 125 8.83 -5.48 10.52
CA PRO A 125 9.37 -4.53 11.49
C PRO A 125 8.86 -4.79 12.92
N ASP A 126 9.74 -4.71 13.92
CA ASP A 126 9.39 -4.94 15.33
C ASP A 126 8.31 -3.98 15.86
N GLY A 127 8.16 -2.81 15.23
CA GLY A 127 7.11 -1.83 15.57
C GLY A 127 5.68 -2.34 15.34
N PHE A 128 5.49 -3.49 14.70
CA PHE A 128 4.19 -4.17 14.60
C PHE A 128 3.87 -5.07 15.81
N ASN A 129 4.82 -5.30 16.73
CA ASN A 129 4.58 -6.06 17.95
C ASN A 129 3.75 -5.20 18.93
N VAL A 130 2.44 -5.40 18.93
CA VAL A 130 1.51 -4.64 19.77
C VAL A 130 1.15 -5.33 21.07
N GLU A 131 1.07 -4.52 22.13
CA GLU A 131 0.51 -4.95 23.41
C GLU A 131 -1.00 -5.23 23.27
N PRO A 132 -1.54 -6.22 24.01
CA PRO A 132 -2.97 -6.44 24.09
C PRO A 132 -3.72 -5.15 24.49
N GLY A 133 -4.77 -4.81 23.74
CA GLY A 133 -5.57 -3.60 23.98
C GLY A 133 -5.00 -2.30 23.39
N LYS A 134 -3.93 -2.38 22.57
CA LYS A 134 -3.38 -1.24 21.82
C LYS A 134 -3.35 -1.49 20.31
N ARG A 135 -4.45 -2.00 19.75
CA ARG A 135 -4.50 -2.40 18.33
C ARG A 135 -4.86 -1.25 17.39
N GLY A 136 -4.86 0.01 17.84
CA GLY A 136 -5.23 1.18 17.05
C GLY A 136 -6.62 1.72 17.39
N LYS A 137 -7.30 2.30 16.39
CA LYS A 137 -8.57 3.00 16.56
C LYS A 137 -9.64 2.17 17.28
N LYS A 138 -9.71 0.87 16.98
CA LYS A 138 -10.71 -0.05 17.55
C LYS A 138 -10.59 -0.28 19.06
N ASP A 139 -9.40 -0.06 19.63
CA ASP A 139 -9.17 -0.16 21.07
C ASP A 139 -9.07 1.24 21.74
N GLY A 140 -9.26 2.31 20.98
CA GLY A 140 -9.05 3.68 21.45
C GLY A 140 -7.57 4.08 21.59
N GLN A 141 -6.64 3.17 21.27
CA GLN A 141 -5.20 3.39 21.36
C GLN A 141 -4.41 2.42 20.47
N GLY A 142 -3.37 2.93 19.83
CA GLY A 142 -2.33 2.17 19.11
C GLY A 142 -1.04 2.99 19.12
N LEU A 143 -0.54 3.34 17.93
CA LEU A 143 0.55 4.30 17.76
C LEU A 143 0.12 5.72 18.16
N TYR A 144 -1.17 6.03 17.99
CA TYR A 144 -1.82 7.21 18.54
C TYR A 144 -2.84 6.86 19.61
N LYS A 145 -3.18 7.83 20.45
CA LYS A 145 -4.42 7.80 21.23
C LYS A 145 -5.58 8.19 20.32
N TRP A 146 -6.75 7.58 20.51
CA TRP A 146 -7.95 7.89 19.73
C TRP A 146 -9.05 8.41 20.64
N GLU A 147 -9.62 9.56 20.29
CA GLU A 147 -10.73 10.20 21.01
C GLU A 147 -11.79 10.63 20.01
N ASN A 148 -13.06 10.26 20.25
CA ASN A 148 -14.18 10.59 19.36
C ASN A 148 -13.89 10.28 17.88
N ASP A 149 -13.37 9.08 17.61
CA ASP A 149 -12.98 8.59 16.27
C ASP A 149 -11.83 9.35 15.58
N ARG A 150 -11.08 10.19 16.31
CA ARG A 150 -9.95 10.97 15.77
C ARG A 150 -8.64 10.61 16.46
N ALA A 151 -7.56 10.55 15.69
CA ALA A 151 -6.21 10.38 16.21
C ALA A 151 -5.74 11.65 16.93
N VAL A 152 -5.32 11.51 18.18
CA VAL A 152 -4.67 12.57 18.97
C VAL A 152 -3.18 12.49 18.71
N LYS A 153 -2.70 13.36 17.81
CA LYS A 153 -1.29 13.41 17.41
C LYS A 153 -0.48 14.20 18.44
N PRO A 154 0.59 13.63 19.02
CA PRO A 154 1.45 14.36 19.94
C PRO A 154 2.05 15.62 19.30
N PRO A 155 2.25 16.71 20.07
CA PRO A 155 2.90 17.90 19.56
C PRO A 155 4.34 17.58 19.15
N VAL A 156 4.77 18.16 18.04
CA VAL A 156 6.14 18.07 17.54
C VAL A 156 6.83 19.40 17.85
N PRO A 157 8.07 19.41 18.38
CA PRO A 157 8.81 20.65 18.60
C PRO A 157 8.92 21.49 17.32
N ASP A 158 8.73 22.80 17.42
CA ASP A 158 8.76 23.70 16.25
C ASP A 158 10.09 23.69 15.49
N ASN A 159 11.18 23.36 16.18
CA ASN A 159 12.52 23.25 15.60
C ASN A 159 12.86 21.84 15.08
N TYR A 160 11.93 20.88 15.15
CA TYR A 160 12.15 19.53 14.65
C TYR A 160 12.33 19.55 13.13
N GLN A 161 13.44 18.99 12.66
CA GLN A 161 13.72 18.83 11.24
C GLN A 161 13.46 17.39 10.83
N ALA A 162 12.50 17.19 9.93
CA ALA A 162 12.26 15.89 9.34
C ALA A 162 13.49 15.46 8.52
N PRO A 163 13.86 14.15 8.50
CA PRO A 163 14.87 13.65 7.58
C PRO A 163 14.52 14.05 6.14
N ALA A 164 15.52 14.55 5.41
CA ALA A 164 15.31 15.09 4.06
C ALA A 164 14.81 14.03 3.06
N ASP A 165 15.10 12.76 3.33
CA ASP A 165 14.71 11.60 2.52
C ASP A 165 13.41 10.92 3.01
N LEU A 166 12.72 11.45 4.04
CA LEU A 166 11.52 10.81 4.59
C LEU A 166 10.39 10.65 3.54
N GLU A 167 10.12 11.68 2.73
CA GLU A 167 9.11 11.58 1.67
C GLU A 167 9.52 10.53 0.62
N ASP A 168 10.80 10.48 0.24
CA ASP A 168 11.33 9.49 -0.71
C ASP A 168 11.26 8.06 -0.14
N ARG A 169 11.58 7.86 1.15
CA ARG A 169 11.45 6.54 1.81
C ARG A 169 10.03 6.01 1.72
N LEU A 170 9.05 6.84 2.07
CA LEU A 170 7.64 6.47 2.03
C LEU A 170 7.18 6.21 0.60
N VAL A 171 7.33 7.19 -0.29
CA VAL A 171 6.75 7.12 -1.64
C VAL A 171 7.47 6.09 -2.50
N LEU A 172 8.81 6.06 -2.49
CA LEU A 172 9.56 5.16 -3.37
C LEU A 172 9.40 3.69 -2.99
N SER A 173 9.14 3.35 -1.72
CA SER A 173 8.80 1.97 -1.34
C SER A 173 7.51 1.49 -2.04
N MET A 174 6.50 2.35 -2.12
CA MET A 174 5.24 2.08 -2.83
C MET A 174 5.45 2.00 -4.35
N LEU A 175 6.18 2.96 -4.93
CA LEU A 175 6.45 2.99 -6.36
C LEU A 175 7.25 1.77 -6.81
N ASN A 176 8.26 1.37 -6.04
CA ASN A 176 9.09 0.22 -6.35
C ASN A 176 8.26 -1.07 -6.44
N GLU A 177 7.30 -1.25 -5.53
CA GLU A 177 6.35 -2.37 -5.60
C GLU A 177 5.39 -2.26 -6.79
N ALA A 178 4.90 -1.05 -7.10
CA ALA A 178 4.03 -0.83 -8.26
C ALA A 178 4.72 -1.24 -9.57
N VAL A 179 6.00 -0.87 -9.74
CA VAL A 179 6.81 -1.31 -10.88
C VAL A 179 6.90 -2.84 -10.95
N SER A 180 7.15 -3.50 -9.81
CA SER A 180 7.21 -4.96 -9.73
C SER A 180 5.87 -5.62 -10.05
N CYS A 181 4.74 -5.06 -9.58
CA CYS A 181 3.41 -5.60 -9.87
C CYS A 181 3.09 -5.55 -11.37
N LEU A 182 3.49 -4.46 -12.04
CA LEU A 182 3.34 -4.34 -13.49
C LEU A 182 4.24 -5.32 -14.23
N HIS A 183 5.50 -5.46 -13.80
CA HIS A 183 6.46 -6.40 -14.39
C HIS A 183 6.00 -7.86 -14.27
N ASP A 184 5.47 -8.24 -13.10
CA ASP A 184 5.00 -9.60 -12.83
C ASP A 184 3.66 -9.92 -13.51
N GLY A 185 3.03 -8.93 -14.18
CA GLY A 185 1.73 -9.10 -14.82
C GLY A 185 0.59 -9.30 -13.81
N VAL A 186 0.69 -8.69 -12.62
CA VAL A 186 -0.39 -8.69 -11.62
C VAL A 186 -1.67 -8.13 -12.25
N VAL A 187 -1.54 -7.05 -13.01
CA VAL A 187 -2.61 -6.48 -13.84
C VAL A 187 -2.18 -6.44 -15.31
N ALA A 188 -3.16 -6.25 -16.20
CA ALA A 188 -2.94 -6.30 -17.64
C ALA A 188 -2.08 -5.15 -18.17
N ASP A 189 -2.18 -3.96 -17.57
CA ASP A 189 -1.50 -2.75 -18.03
C ASP A 189 -1.34 -1.70 -16.90
N ALA A 190 -0.62 -0.63 -17.24
CA ALA A 190 -0.32 0.47 -16.32
C ALA A 190 -1.56 1.29 -15.94
N ASP A 191 -2.53 1.44 -16.84
CA ASP A 191 -3.73 2.24 -16.58
C ASP A 191 -4.61 1.54 -15.54
N LEU A 192 -4.73 0.21 -15.64
CA LEU A 192 -5.43 -0.60 -14.66
C LEU A 192 -4.71 -0.61 -13.30
N LEU A 193 -3.38 -0.64 -13.30
CA LEU A 193 -2.59 -0.50 -12.07
C LEU A 193 -2.88 0.85 -11.40
N ASP A 194 -2.73 1.94 -12.14
CA ASP A 194 -2.88 3.30 -11.61
C ASP A 194 -4.30 3.52 -11.10
N ALA A 195 -5.32 3.10 -11.85
CA ALA A 195 -6.71 3.15 -11.40
C ALA A 195 -6.92 2.33 -10.11
N GLY A 196 -6.44 1.08 -10.06
CA GLY A 196 -6.55 0.22 -8.89
C GLY A 196 -5.94 0.87 -7.64
N VAL A 197 -4.74 1.43 -7.76
CA VAL A 197 -4.05 2.03 -6.61
C VAL A 197 -4.70 3.37 -6.21
N ILE A 198 -5.15 4.20 -7.15
CA ILE A 198 -5.89 5.43 -6.85
C ILE A 198 -7.19 5.10 -6.10
N PHE A 199 -8.01 4.19 -6.63
CA PHE A 199 -9.32 3.89 -6.06
C PHE A 199 -9.28 2.98 -4.82
N GLY A 200 -8.20 2.23 -4.64
CA GLY A 200 -7.98 1.36 -3.47
C GLY A 200 -7.30 2.06 -2.31
N THR A 201 -6.24 2.82 -2.57
CA THR A 201 -5.42 3.48 -1.52
C THR A 201 -5.62 4.98 -1.41
N GLY A 202 -6.18 5.61 -2.45
CA GLY A 202 -6.23 7.06 -2.58
C GLY A 202 -4.92 7.70 -3.04
N PHE A 203 -4.00 6.95 -3.68
CA PHE A 203 -2.71 7.47 -4.16
C PHE A 203 -2.89 8.80 -4.89
N ALA A 204 -2.28 9.86 -4.33
CA ALA A 204 -2.32 11.26 -4.76
C ALA A 204 -2.95 11.48 -6.16
N PRO A 205 -4.29 11.61 -6.26
CA PRO A 205 -4.99 11.44 -7.55
C PRO A 205 -4.57 12.46 -8.61
N PHE A 206 -4.18 13.67 -8.19
CA PHE A 206 -3.65 14.72 -9.06
C PHE A 206 -2.29 14.39 -9.69
N ARG A 207 -1.65 13.29 -9.27
CA ARG A 207 -0.40 12.74 -9.86
C ARG A 207 -0.66 11.60 -10.84
N GLY A 208 -1.92 11.17 -11.01
CA GLY A 208 -2.32 10.20 -12.04
C GLY A 208 -2.08 8.72 -11.71
N GLY A 209 -1.56 8.39 -10.52
CA GLY A 209 -1.25 7.01 -10.11
C GLY A 209 0.26 6.74 -10.03
N PRO A 210 0.68 5.59 -9.46
CA PRO A 210 2.10 5.26 -9.29
C PRO A 210 2.92 5.30 -10.58
N ILE A 211 2.46 4.63 -11.64
CA ILE A 211 3.20 4.49 -12.90
C ILE A 211 3.18 5.81 -13.66
N GLN A 212 2.03 6.49 -13.72
CA GLN A 212 1.96 7.83 -14.30
C GLN A 212 2.83 8.85 -13.55
N TYR A 213 2.90 8.78 -12.22
CA TYR A 213 3.81 9.62 -11.44
C TYR A 213 5.28 9.35 -11.80
N ILE A 214 5.68 8.07 -11.92
CA ILE A 214 7.02 7.69 -12.37
C ILE A 214 7.31 8.28 -13.75
N ARG A 215 6.39 8.16 -14.71
CA ARG A 215 6.53 8.73 -16.06
C ARG A 215 6.67 10.26 -16.04
N SER A 216 5.93 10.93 -15.15
CA SER A 216 5.96 12.40 -15.04
C SER A 216 7.28 12.94 -14.49
N VAL A 217 7.93 12.20 -13.58
CA VAL A 217 9.22 12.59 -12.98
C VAL A 217 10.40 12.05 -13.79
N GLY A 218 10.23 10.87 -14.39
CA GLY A 218 11.25 10.08 -15.06
C GLY A 218 11.67 8.87 -14.22
N ALA A 219 11.72 7.68 -14.83
CA ALA A 219 12.14 6.44 -14.17
C ALA A 219 13.59 6.48 -13.68
N ALA A 220 14.53 6.96 -14.51
CA ALA A 220 15.96 7.02 -14.17
C ALA A 220 16.29 7.79 -12.87
N PRO A 221 15.81 9.04 -12.66
CA PRO A 221 16.10 9.75 -11.41
C PRO A 221 15.45 9.09 -10.18
N LEU A 222 14.26 8.48 -10.31
CA LEU A 222 13.62 7.77 -9.20
C LEU A 222 14.36 6.46 -8.86
N LYS A 223 14.82 5.73 -9.87
CA LYS A 223 15.67 4.55 -9.70
C LYS A 223 16.99 4.90 -8.99
N ALA A 224 17.63 6.00 -9.37
CA ALA A 224 18.85 6.48 -8.69
C ALA A 224 18.61 6.83 -7.21
N LYS A 225 17.45 7.42 -6.88
CA LYS A 225 17.05 7.65 -5.48
C LYS A 225 16.83 6.35 -4.72
N LEU A 226 16.21 5.34 -5.33
CA LEU A 226 16.07 4.00 -4.75
C LEU A 226 17.44 3.37 -4.44
N GLU A 227 18.39 3.46 -5.37
CA GLU A 227 19.76 2.98 -5.17
C GLU A 227 20.46 3.71 -4.00
N LEU A 228 20.26 5.02 -3.88
CA LEU A 228 20.78 5.79 -2.74
C LEU A 228 20.14 5.33 -1.43
N LEU A 229 18.82 5.15 -1.39
CA LEU A 229 18.13 4.62 -0.21
C LEU A 229 18.58 3.19 0.12
N ALA A 230 18.82 2.35 -0.89
CA ALA A 230 19.33 1.01 -0.69
C ALA A 230 20.72 0.99 -0.05
N SER A 231 21.58 1.95 -0.42
CA SER A 231 22.91 2.10 0.20
C SER A 231 22.85 2.52 1.68
N ARG A 232 21.81 3.25 2.08
CA ARG A 232 21.64 3.80 3.44
C ARG A 232 20.85 2.88 4.37
N TYR A 233 19.79 2.28 3.83
CA TYR A 233 18.77 1.58 4.60
C TYR A 233 18.71 0.09 4.25
N GLY A 234 19.42 -0.37 3.22
CA GLY A 234 19.55 -1.77 2.86
C GLY A 234 18.61 -2.22 1.73
N SER A 235 18.62 -3.52 1.47
CA SER A 235 18.08 -4.14 0.25
C SER A 235 16.58 -3.95 0.03
N ARG A 236 15.79 -3.56 1.05
CA ARG A 236 14.35 -3.30 0.89
C ARG A 236 14.04 -2.16 -0.10
N PHE A 237 15.02 -1.29 -0.36
CA PHE A 237 14.95 -0.22 -1.38
C PHE A 237 15.65 -0.58 -2.69
N ALA A 238 16.21 -1.77 -2.84
CA ALA A 238 16.82 -2.16 -4.11
C ALA A 238 15.77 -2.06 -5.24
N PRO A 239 16.10 -1.43 -6.39
CA PRO A 239 15.17 -1.37 -7.52
C PRO A 239 14.72 -2.77 -7.92
N ARG A 240 13.41 -2.96 -7.99
CA ARG A 240 12.81 -4.25 -8.37
C ARG A 240 12.81 -4.44 -9.89
N PRO A 241 12.58 -5.68 -10.39
CA PRO A 241 12.39 -5.88 -11.82
C PRO A 241 11.30 -4.99 -12.40
N GLY A 242 11.53 -4.45 -13.61
CA GLY A 242 10.57 -3.61 -14.34
C GLY A 242 10.99 -2.15 -14.55
N TRP A 243 11.90 -1.61 -13.73
CA TRP A 243 12.29 -0.19 -13.84
C TRP A 243 12.91 0.19 -15.19
N ASP A 244 13.61 -0.74 -15.85
CA ASP A 244 14.25 -0.48 -17.15
C ASP A 244 13.27 -0.51 -18.34
N ALA A 245 12.02 -0.90 -18.11
CA ALA A 245 10.97 -0.97 -19.12
C ALA A 245 9.98 0.21 -19.05
N LEU A 246 10.18 1.17 -18.13
CA LEU A 246 9.32 2.32 -17.87
C LEU A 246 9.80 3.62 -18.51
#